data_AF-A0A7V4JF74-F1
#
_entry.id   AF-A0A7V4JF74-F1
#
_cell.length_a   1.000
_cell.length_b   1.000
_cell.length_c   1.000
_cell.angle_alpha   90.00
_cell.angle_beta   90.00
_cell.angle_gamma   90.00
#
_symmetry.space_group_name_H-M   'P 1'
#
loop_
_entity.id
_entity.type
_entity.pdbx_description
1 polymer ?
#
loop_
_entity_poly.entity_id
_entity_poly.type
_entity_poly.pdbx_seq_one_letter_code
_entity_poly.pdbx_strand_id
1 'polypeptide(L)'
;MTGTIFNIQRYSIDDGPGIRTTVFFKGCPLSCVWCSNPESQNFEPELMHRDSLCKRCYRCVAACPLGAITVGSDGIVIDREVCDACGECVKACPHDAMRITGQEM
;
A
#
# COMPACT_ATOMS: atom_id res chain seq x y z
N MET A 1 3.01 -23.29 3.59
CA MET A 1 2.54 -22.19 4.44
C MET A 1 2.87 -20.92 3.68
N THR A 2 1.88 -20.12 3.30
CA THR A 2 2.06 -18.84 2.60
C THR A 2 1.85 -17.69 3.57
N GLY A 3 2.44 -16.54 3.29
CA GLY A 3 2.27 -15.33 4.11
C GLY A 3 2.37 -14.05 3.29
N THR A 4 1.64 -13.02 3.71
CA THR A 4 1.64 -11.72 3.02
C THR A 4 2.71 -10.81 3.61
N ILE A 5 3.70 -10.43 2.81
CA ILE A 5 4.82 -9.57 3.21
C ILE A 5 4.63 -8.18 2.61
N PHE A 6 4.69 -7.12 3.43
CA PHE A 6 4.58 -5.74 2.93
C PHE A 6 5.92 -5.03 2.77
N ASN A 7 6.95 -5.48 3.49
CA ASN A 7 8.29 -4.91 3.38
C ASN A 7 9.38 -5.95 3.70
N ILE A 8 10.51 -5.87 2.99
CA ILE A 8 11.74 -6.60 3.30
C ILE A 8 12.85 -5.57 3.41
N GLN A 9 13.18 -5.20 4.63
CA GLN A 9 14.23 -4.23 4.91
C GLN A 9 15.56 -4.95 5.08
N ARG A 10 16.48 -4.71 4.15
CA ARG A 10 17.85 -5.23 4.22
C ARG A 10 18.73 -4.23 4.96
N TYR A 11 19.74 -4.74 5.66
CA TYR A 11 20.71 -3.94 6.42
C TYR A 11 20.08 -3.12 7.57
N SER A 12 19.02 -3.62 8.20
CA SER A 12 18.47 -3.00 9.40
C SER A 12 19.44 -3.12 10.57
N ILE A 13 19.68 -2.01 11.26
CA ILE A 13 20.49 -1.93 12.49
C ILE A 13 19.65 -1.58 13.72
N ASP A 14 18.38 -1.22 13.50
CA ASP A 14 17.47 -0.74 14.55
C ASP A 14 16.58 -1.87 15.10
N ASP A 15 16.30 -2.92 14.30
CA ASP A 15 15.41 -4.03 14.67
C ASP A 15 16.13 -5.18 15.40
N GLY A 16 17.13 -4.84 16.22
CA GLY A 16 17.90 -5.79 17.04
C GLY A 16 19.41 -5.76 16.79
N PRO A 17 20.20 -6.56 17.53
CA PRO A 17 21.66 -6.44 17.51
C PRO A 17 22.28 -6.93 16.19
N GLY A 18 23.25 -6.18 15.67
CA GLY A 18 23.95 -6.47 14.42
C GLY A 18 23.22 -5.98 13.16
N ILE A 19 23.73 -6.36 11.98
CA ILE A 19 23.11 -6.03 10.69
C ILE A 19 22.11 -7.13 10.32
N ARG A 20 20.84 -6.77 10.11
CA ARG A 20 19.73 -7.71 9.91
C ARG A 20 19.02 -7.50 8.59
N THR A 21 18.35 -8.55 8.13
CA THR A 21 17.26 -8.43 7.16
C THR A 21 15.96 -8.67 7.92
N THR A 22 15.13 -7.63 8.00
CA THR A 22 13.83 -7.66 8.68
C THR A 22 12.75 -7.90 7.63
N VAL A 23 11.92 -8.91 7.85
CA VAL A 23 10.77 -9.23 7.01
C VAL A 23 9.51 -8.80 7.75
N PHE A 24 8.75 -7.91 7.15
CA PHE A 24 7.54 -7.36 7.75
C PHE A 24 6.28 -8.00 7.14
N PHE A 25 5.50 -8.63 7.98
CA PHE A 25 4.26 -9.32 7.61
C PHE A 25 3.05 -8.42 7.77
N LYS A 26 2.07 -8.63 6.90
CA LYS A 26 0.71 -8.13 7.08
C LYS A 26 -0.06 -9.01 8.08
N GLY A 27 -1.12 -8.48 8.66
CA GLY A 27 -1.94 -9.13 9.67
C GLY A 27 -1.50 -8.89 11.12
N CYS A 28 -0.99 -7.70 11.44
CA CYS A 28 -0.73 -7.33 12.84
C CYS A 28 -2.04 -7.39 13.64
N PRO A 29 -2.14 -8.21 14.70
CA PRO A 29 -3.39 -8.39 15.45
C PRO A 29 -3.73 -7.19 16.35
N LEU A 30 -2.90 -6.13 16.34
CA LEU A 30 -3.07 -4.95 17.17
C LEU A 30 -3.63 -3.77 16.36
N SER A 31 -4.51 -2.99 16.99
CA SER A 31 -5.16 -1.81 16.42
C SER A 31 -4.66 -0.50 17.08
N CYS A 32 -3.35 -0.35 17.19
CA CYS A 32 -2.72 0.80 17.86
C CYS A 32 -3.13 2.14 17.23
N VAL A 33 -3.52 3.12 18.06
CA VAL A 33 -3.88 4.48 17.62
C VAL A 33 -2.72 5.19 16.90
N TRP A 34 -1.49 4.92 17.32
CA TRP A 34 -0.26 5.44 16.72
C TRP A 34 0.58 4.29 16.17
N CYS A 35 0.04 3.56 15.19
CA CYS A 35 0.79 2.52 14.52
C CYS A 35 1.92 3.12 13.66
N SER A 36 3.15 2.63 13.83
CA SER A 36 4.27 3.04 12.96
C SER A 36 4.12 2.51 11.53
N ASN A 37 3.46 1.35 11.38
CA ASN A 37 3.27 0.65 10.11
C ASN A 37 1.78 0.27 9.96
N PRO A 38 0.85 1.24 9.79
CA PRO A 38 -0.59 0.97 9.71
C PRO A 38 -0.95 0.01 8.56
N GLU A 39 -0.17 -0.02 7.48
CA GLU A 39 -0.32 -0.94 6.36
C GLU A 39 -0.13 -2.43 6.71
N SER A 40 0.38 -2.71 7.92
CA SER A 40 0.55 -4.07 8.43
C SER A 40 -0.72 -4.65 9.05
N GLN A 41 -1.75 -3.86 9.35
CA GLN A 41 -2.88 -4.32 10.16
C GLN A 41 -3.83 -5.26 9.43
N ASN A 42 -4.22 -4.91 8.20
CA ASN A 42 -5.02 -5.80 7.37
C ASN A 42 -4.16 -6.96 6.87
N PHE A 43 -4.76 -8.15 6.72
CA PHE A 43 -4.08 -9.35 6.24
C PHE A 43 -3.90 -9.34 4.72
N GLU A 44 -4.84 -8.72 4.02
CA GLU A 44 -4.91 -8.70 2.56
C GLU A 44 -4.00 -7.63 1.94
N PRO A 45 -3.51 -7.83 0.69
CA PRO A 45 -2.89 -6.78 -0.08
C PRO A 45 -3.80 -5.56 -0.24
N GLU A 46 -3.21 -4.36 -0.18
CA GLU A 46 -3.99 -3.11 -0.24
C GLU A 46 -3.33 -2.09 -1.15
N LEU A 47 -4.14 -1.18 -1.69
CA LEU A 47 -3.66 -0.03 -2.45
C LEU A 47 -3.23 1.11 -1.51
N MET A 48 -2.02 1.62 -1.66
CA MET A 48 -1.52 2.80 -0.96
C MET A 48 -1.45 3.97 -1.95
N HIS A 49 -1.93 5.15 -1.52
CA HIS A 49 -1.82 6.41 -2.25
C HIS A 49 -0.94 7.40 -1.49
N ARG A 50 0.14 7.86 -2.12
CA ARG A 50 1.08 8.85 -1.59
C ARG A 50 0.79 10.19 -2.23
N ASP A 51 -0.05 10.97 -1.56
CA ASP A 51 -0.51 12.26 -2.07
C ASP A 51 0.66 13.23 -2.36
N SER A 52 1.73 13.18 -1.56
CA SER A 52 2.95 13.99 -1.75
C SER A 52 3.62 13.80 -3.12
N LEU A 53 3.42 12.66 -3.78
CA LEU A 53 3.94 12.36 -5.11
C LEU A 53 2.90 12.58 -6.22
N CYS A 54 1.63 12.69 -5.86
CA CYS A 54 0.54 12.79 -6.80
C CYS A 54 0.56 14.14 -7.52
N LYS A 55 0.48 14.11 -8.86
CA LYS A 55 0.36 15.31 -9.71
C LYS A 55 -1.05 15.55 -10.23
N ARG A 56 -2.05 14.85 -9.65
CA ARG A 56 -3.47 14.98 -10.00
C ARG A 56 -3.74 14.87 -11.51
N CYS A 57 -3.02 13.98 -12.20
CA CYS A 57 -3.23 13.71 -13.63
C CYS A 57 -4.39 12.76 -13.91
N TYR A 58 -5.00 12.19 -12.86
CA TYR A 58 -6.18 11.32 -12.89
C TYR A 58 -6.10 10.06 -13.78
N ARG A 59 -4.90 9.66 -14.22
CA ARG A 59 -4.70 8.40 -14.96
C ARG A 59 -5.15 7.17 -14.18
N CYS A 60 -4.99 7.18 -12.85
CA CYS A 60 -5.45 6.11 -11.97
C CYS A 60 -6.99 5.95 -11.98
N VAL A 61 -7.74 7.04 -12.14
CA VAL A 61 -9.20 7.02 -12.26
C VAL A 61 -9.60 6.30 -13.54
N ALA A 62 -9.02 6.71 -14.67
CA ALA A 62 -9.29 6.10 -15.98
C ALA A 62 -8.86 4.63 -16.08
N ALA A 63 -7.81 4.25 -15.34
CA ALA A 63 -7.27 2.90 -15.35
C ALA A 63 -8.00 1.92 -14.41
N CYS A 64 -8.83 2.40 -13.47
CA CYS A 64 -9.47 1.52 -12.50
C CYS A 64 -10.65 0.76 -13.14
N PRO A 65 -10.56 -0.57 -13.33
CA PRO A 65 -11.60 -1.33 -14.02
C PRO A 65 -12.91 -1.43 -13.21
N LEU A 66 -12.81 -1.33 -11.89
CA LEU A 66 -13.95 -1.41 -10.97
C LEU A 66 -14.58 -0.04 -10.65
N GLY A 67 -14.00 1.06 -11.14
CA GLY A 67 -14.47 2.41 -10.79
C GLY A 67 -14.25 2.80 -9.32
N ALA A 68 -13.40 2.07 -8.59
CA ALA A 68 -13.11 2.32 -7.17
C ALA A 68 -12.37 3.63 -6.92
N ILE A 69 -11.80 4.27 -7.95
CA ILE A 69 -11.06 5.54 -7.81
C ILE A 69 -11.83 6.63 -8.53
N THR A 70 -12.20 7.70 -7.82
CA THR A 70 -12.95 8.84 -8.35
C THR A 70 -12.25 10.16 -8.05
N VAL A 71 -12.68 11.25 -8.69
CA VAL A 71 -12.16 12.61 -8.43
C VAL A 71 -13.00 13.25 -7.31
N GLY A 72 -12.35 13.62 -6.22
CA GLY A 72 -12.94 14.37 -5.12
C GLY A 72 -12.58 15.86 -5.16
N SER A 73 -12.87 16.58 -4.08
CA SER A 73 -12.61 18.02 -3.97
C SER A 73 -11.12 18.39 -3.94
N ASP A 74 -10.26 17.52 -3.40
CA ASP A 74 -8.82 17.81 -3.21
C ASP A 74 -7.87 16.76 -3.82
N GLY A 75 -8.36 15.97 -4.78
CA GLY A 75 -7.57 14.91 -5.41
C GLY A 75 -8.43 13.72 -5.81
N ILE A 76 -7.93 12.52 -5.51
CA ILE A 76 -8.67 11.28 -5.75
C ILE A 76 -9.28 10.75 -4.44
N VAL A 77 -10.40 10.06 -4.57
CA VAL A 77 -11.01 9.28 -3.50
C VAL A 77 -10.95 7.81 -3.92
N ILE A 78 -10.53 6.94 -3.01
CA ILE A 78 -10.48 5.50 -3.22
C ILE A 78 -11.54 4.86 -2.36
N ASP A 79 -12.55 4.26 -3.00
CA ASP A 79 -13.51 3.39 -2.34
C ASP A 79 -12.81 2.07 -2.00
N ARG A 80 -12.64 1.83 -0.69
CA ARG A 80 -11.92 0.66 -0.16
C ARG A 80 -12.76 -0.61 -0.20
N GLU A 81 -14.08 -0.49 -0.25
CA GLU A 81 -14.97 -1.64 -0.32
C GLU A 81 -15.06 -2.19 -1.75
N VAL A 82 -14.86 -1.32 -2.74
CA VAL A 82 -14.86 -1.69 -4.18
C VAL A 82 -13.46 -2.07 -4.68
N CYS A 83 -12.40 -1.51 -4.10
CA CYS A 83 -11.03 -1.76 -4.55
C CYS A 83 -10.57 -3.19 -4.21
N ASP A 84 -10.28 -3.99 -5.24
CA ASP A 84 -9.76 -5.35 -5.15
C ASP A 84 -8.21 -5.44 -5.16
N ALA A 85 -7.54 -4.30 -5.04
CA ALA A 85 -6.08 -4.20 -5.11
C ALA A 85 -5.43 -4.78 -6.40
N CYS A 86 -6.15 -4.84 -7.53
CA CYS A 86 -5.65 -5.40 -8.81
C CYS A 86 -4.38 -4.74 -9.37
N GLY A 87 -4.09 -3.49 -8.99
CA GLY A 87 -2.85 -2.79 -9.33
C GLY A 87 -2.82 -2.09 -10.69
N GLU A 88 -3.90 -2.04 -11.45
CA GLU A 88 -3.94 -1.31 -12.74
C GLU A 88 -3.64 0.20 -12.57
N CYS A 89 -4.17 0.80 -11.49
CA CYS A 89 -3.85 2.18 -11.13
C CYS A 89 -2.37 2.40 -10.78
N VAL A 90 -1.66 1.37 -10.31
CA VAL A 90 -0.21 1.42 -10.04
C VAL A 90 0.55 1.48 -11.35
N LYS A 91 0.23 0.59 -12.30
CA LYS A 91 0.84 0.58 -13.65
C LYS A 91 0.60 1.90 -14.40
N ALA A 92 -0.58 2.49 -14.22
CA ALA A 92 -0.96 3.73 -14.88
C ALA A 92 -0.34 5.00 -14.27
N CYS A 93 0.23 4.94 -13.05
CA CYS A 93 0.75 6.10 -12.35
C CYS A 93 2.22 6.37 -12.74
N PRO A 94 2.54 7.48 -13.45
CA PRO A 94 3.91 7.78 -13.86
C PRO A 94 4.75 8.45 -12.76
N HIS A 95 4.20 8.58 -11.55
CA HIS A 95 4.81 9.35 -10.45
C HIS A 95 5.03 8.49 -9.19
N ASP A 96 4.84 7.18 -9.27
CA ASP A 96 4.95 6.25 -8.13
C ASP A 96 4.10 6.66 -6.91
N ALA A 97 3.01 7.40 -7.15
CA ALA A 97 2.08 7.84 -6.13
C ALA A 97 1.11 6.72 -5.72
N MET A 98 1.02 5.64 -6.49
CA MET A 98 0.18 4.47 -6.21
C MET A 98 1.09 3.26 -5.99
N ARG A 99 0.78 2.41 -5.01
CA ARG A 99 1.54 1.18 -4.73
C ARG A 99 0.65 0.11 -4.11
N ILE A 100 0.87 -1.17 -4.45
CA ILE A 100 0.29 -2.27 -3.67
C ILE A 100 1.21 -2.57 -2.49
N THR A 101 0.62 -2.65 -1.30
CA THR A 101 1.29 -3.06 -0.06
C THR A 101 0.80 -4.44 0.35
N GLY A 102 1.74 -5.36 0.54
CA GLY A 102 1.46 -6.78 0.72
C GLY A 102 1.62 -7.58 -0.57
N GLN A 103 2.42 -8.63 -0.50
CA GLN A 103 2.58 -9.64 -1.54
C GLN A 103 2.57 -11.01 -0.88
N GLU A 104 1.76 -11.94 -1.40
CA GLU A 104 1.79 -13.33 -0.95
C GLU A 104 3.10 -13.99 -1.42
N MET A 105 3.80 -14.61 -0.47
CA MET A 105 5.08 -15.30 -0.65
C MET A 105 5.05 -16.69 -0.01
#